data_AF-A0A5S9MD18-F1
#
_entry.id   AF-A0A5S9MD18-F1
#
_cell.length_a   1.000
_cell.length_b   1.000
_cell.length_c   1.000
_cell.angle_alpha   90.00
_cell.angle_beta   90.00
_cell.angle_gamma   90.00
#
_symmetry.space_group_name_H-M   'P 1'
#
loop_
_entity.id
_entity.type
_entity.pdbx_description
1 polymer ?
#
loop_
_entity_poly.entity_id
_entity_poly.type
_entity_poly.pdbx_seq_one_letter_code
_entity_poly.pdbx_strand_id
1 'polypeptide(L)'
;MSEPIRLNSSGFDPSLFHDQSGKKYVLNMLWDHREKHHSFAGIALQEYSVAEKKLIGQRKVIFKGTPIKLTEAPHLYHIGDYYYLLTAEGGTRYEHAATIARSSHIEGPYEVHPDNPILSAFHAPEHPLQKNAGMLQSFKRIQMNGISLISLAVRFNQTRNLFFNREVGVL
;
A
#
# COMPACT_ATOMS: atom_id res chain seq x y z
N MET A 1 -16.33 22.97 1.38
CA MET A 1 -15.96 21.82 2.24
C MET A 1 -17.19 20.97 2.45
N SER A 2 -17.05 19.65 2.58
CA SER A 2 -18.14 18.74 2.94
C SER A 2 -17.94 18.19 4.34
N GLU A 3 -19.03 17.82 5.02
CA GLU A 3 -18.96 17.06 6.27
C GLU A 3 -18.27 15.70 6.08
N PRO A 4 -17.51 15.22 7.07
CA PRO A 4 -16.81 13.94 6.99
C PRO A 4 -17.79 12.76 7.04
N ILE A 5 -17.56 11.77 6.17
CA ILE A 5 -18.32 10.51 6.16
C ILE A 5 -17.51 9.45 6.92
N ARG A 6 -18.11 8.84 7.94
CA ARG A 6 -17.49 7.75 8.70
C ARG A 6 -17.46 6.47 7.87
N LEU A 7 -16.27 5.89 7.69
CA LEU A 7 -16.07 4.62 6.97
C LEU A 7 -16.03 3.42 7.92
N ASN A 8 -14.88 3.14 8.54
CA ASN A 8 -14.75 2.11 9.58
C ASN A 8 -13.67 2.51 10.62
N SER A 9 -13.29 1.58 11.50
CA SER A 9 -12.24 1.76 12.51
C SER A 9 -11.44 0.47 12.70
N SER A 10 -11.21 -0.29 11.62
CA SER A 10 -10.64 -1.65 11.66
C SER A 10 -9.11 -1.73 11.47
N GLY A 11 -8.51 -0.58 11.17
CA GLY A 11 -7.08 -0.35 10.99
C GLY A 11 -6.88 0.99 10.29
N PHE A 12 -5.66 1.28 9.88
CA PHE A 12 -5.28 2.54 9.24
C PHE A 12 -5.00 2.36 7.73
N ASP A 13 -4.40 3.36 7.10
CA ASP A 13 -4.19 3.48 5.65
C ASP A 13 -5.45 3.21 4.81
N PRO A 14 -6.53 3.99 5.00
CA PRO A 14 -7.70 3.90 4.15
C PRO A 14 -7.39 4.40 2.72
N SER A 15 -7.71 3.60 1.71
CA SER A 15 -7.67 4.00 0.30
C SER A 15 -9.02 3.77 -0.36
N LEU A 16 -9.48 4.74 -1.15
CA LEU A 16 -10.69 4.60 -1.97
C LEU A 16 -10.30 4.20 -3.40
N PHE A 17 -10.74 3.03 -3.83
CA PHE A 17 -10.58 2.53 -5.19
C PHE A 17 -11.86 2.77 -6.01
N HIS A 18 -11.67 3.26 -7.23
CA HIS A 18 -12.73 3.54 -8.19
C HIS A 18 -12.71 2.49 -9.29
N ASP A 19 -13.61 1.51 -9.21
CA ASP A 19 -13.65 0.44 -10.20
C ASP A 19 -14.31 0.88 -11.52
N GLN A 20 -13.90 0.24 -12.61
CA GLN A 20 -14.42 0.46 -13.97
C GLN A 20 -15.91 0.11 -14.10
N SER A 21 -16.44 -0.83 -13.29
CA SER A 21 -17.88 -1.13 -13.22
C SER A 21 -18.74 0.01 -12.65
N GLY A 22 -18.13 1.10 -12.20
CA GLY A 22 -18.80 2.19 -11.49
C GLY A 22 -18.88 1.96 -9.97
N LYS A 23 -18.63 0.74 -9.48
CA LYS A 23 -18.51 0.46 -8.03
C LYS A 23 -17.34 1.20 -7.39
N LYS A 24 -17.39 1.30 -6.05
CA LYS A 24 -16.38 1.97 -5.22
C LYS A 24 -16.03 1.05 -4.07
N TYR A 25 -14.75 0.96 -3.74
CA TYR A 25 -14.26 0.07 -2.69
C TYR A 25 -13.31 0.80 -1.76
N VAL A 26 -13.43 0.55 -0.47
CA VAL A 26 -12.44 1.00 0.52
C VAL A 26 -11.52 -0.17 0.85
N LEU A 27 -10.22 0.10 0.78
CA LEU A 27 -9.18 -0.74 1.33
C LEU A 27 -8.67 -0.12 2.63
N ASN A 28 -8.24 -0.96 3.57
CA ASN A 28 -7.43 -0.55 4.71
C ASN A 28 -6.64 -1.77 5.23
N MET A 29 -5.53 -1.52 5.94
CA MET A 29 -4.89 -2.60 6.69
C MET A 29 -5.79 -3.04 7.86
N LEU A 30 -5.71 -4.30 8.29
CA LEU A 30 -6.40 -4.77 9.50
C LEU A 30 -5.46 -4.82 10.69
N TRP A 31 -5.86 -4.16 11.78
CA TRP A 31 -5.14 -4.20 13.04
C TRP A 31 -5.63 -5.35 13.94
N ASP A 32 -4.70 -6.21 14.37
CA ASP A 32 -4.93 -7.28 15.33
C ASP A 32 -4.25 -6.96 16.67
N HIS A 33 -5.04 -6.94 17.74
CA HIS A 33 -4.59 -6.65 19.10
C HIS A 33 -4.35 -7.93 19.92
N ARG A 34 -4.57 -9.11 19.35
CA ARG A 34 -4.43 -10.39 20.06
C ARG A 34 -2.96 -10.75 20.20
N GLU A 35 -2.48 -10.87 21.43
CA GLU A 35 -1.06 -11.10 21.81
C GLU A 35 -0.29 -12.11 20.94
N LYS A 36 -0.92 -13.23 20.57
CA LYS A 36 -0.29 -14.32 19.79
C LYS A 36 -0.42 -14.16 18.27
N HIS A 37 -0.81 -12.98 17.78
CA HIS A 37 -0.99 -12.68 16.37
C HIS A 37 -0.12 -11.49 15.95
N HIS A 38 0.30 -11.48 14.69
CA HIS A 38 0.97 -10.32 14.12
C HIS A 38 -0.04 -9.19 13.90
N SER A 39 0.25 -7.98 14.38
CA SER A 39 -0.73 -6.88 14.40
C SER A 39 -1.21 -6.43 13.02
N PHE A 40 -0.45 -6.71 11.96
CA PHE A 40 -0.88 -6.50 10.58
C PHE A 40 -1.50 -7.80 10.08
N ALA A 41 -2.83 -7.86 10.07
CA ALA A 41 -3.61 -9.06 9.73
C ALA A 41 -3.95 -9.19 8.23
N GLY A 42 -3.33 -8.36 7.38
CA GLY A 42 -3.56 -8.27 5.95
C GLY A 42 -4.46 -7.11 5.54
N ILE A 43 -4.75 -7.04 4.24
CA ILE A 43 -5.52 -5.96 3.61
C ILE A 43 -6.99 -6.36 3.49
N ALA A 44 -7.88 -5.54 4.06
CA ALA A 44 -9.32 -5.65 3.86
C ALA A 44 -9.77 -4.90 2.59
N LEU A 45 -10.82 -5.42 1.97
CA LEU A 45 -11.61 -4.79 0.92
C LEU A 45 -13.08 -4.78 1.37
N GLN A 46 -13.78 -3.66 1.19
CA GLN A 46 -15.23 -3.57 1.40
C GLN A 46 -15.85 -2.57 0.41
N GLU A 47 -17.03 -2.88 -0.12
CA GLU A 47 -17.74 -2.01 -1.07
C GLU A 47 -18.29 -0.76 -0.34
N TYR A 48 -18.19 0.40 -0.99
CA TYR A 48 -18.69 1.69 -0.49
C TYR A 48 -19.87 2.17 -1.33
N SER A 49 -21.04 2.29 -0.69
CA SER A 49 -22.25 2.83 -1.30
C SER A 49 -22.20 4.35 -1.28
N VAL A 50 -22.04 4.97 -2.46
CA VAL A 50 -22.07 6.44 -2.60
C VAL A 50 -23.45 7.00 -2.24
N ALA A 51 -24.52 6.28 -2.59
CA ALA A 51 -25.90 6.67 -2.31
C ALA A 51 -26.21 6.63 -0.80
N GLU A 52 -25.80 5.57 -0.11
CA GLU A 52 -26.04 5.40 1.34
C GLU A 52 -24.94 6.01 2.22
N LYS A 53 -23.87 6.55 1.62
CA LYS A 53 -22.71 7.16 2.28
C LYS A 53 -22.08 6.26 3.37
N LYS A 54 -21.96 4.96 3.10
CA LYS A 54 -21.46 3.97 4.06
C LYS A 54 -20.82 2.77 3.36
N LEU A 55 -20.06 1.99 4.11
CA LEU A 55 -19.61 0.67 3.68
C LEU A 55 -20.78 -0.32 3.70
N ILE A 56 -20.86 -1.17 2.68
CA ILE A 56 -21.91 -2.18 2.50
C ILE A 56 -21.30 -3.58 2.30
N GLY A 57 -22.13 -4.61 2.42
CA GLY A 57 -21.67 -6.00 2.38
C GLY A 57 -20.74 -6.35 3.55
N GLN A 58 -20.08 -7.51 3.45
CA GLN A 58 -19.05 -7.94 4.40
C GLN A 58 -17.66 -7.56 3.91
N ARG A 59 -16.78 -7.14 4.82
CA ARG A 59 -15.36 -6.97 4.51
C ARG A 59 -14.71 -8.31 4.20
N LYS A 60 -13.83 -8.38 3.20
CA LYS A 60 -13.03 -9.56 2.85
C LYS A 60 -11.54 -9.24 2.98
N VAL A 61 -10.74 -10.15 3.54
CA VAL A 61 -9.28 -10.03 3.51
C VAL A 61 -8.81 -10.59 2.17
N ILE A 62 -8.28 -9.73 1.31
CA ILE A 62 -7.92 -10.07 -0.08
C ILE A 62 -6.42 -10.40 -0.24
N PHE A 63 -5.59 -9.93 0.70
CA PHE A 63 -4.15 -10.14 0.67
C PHE A 63 -3.58 -10.21 2.10
N LYS A 64 -2.61 -11.10 2.33
CA LYS A 64 -2.00 -11.32 3.65
C LYS A 64 -0.58 -10.76 3.78
N GLY A 65 -0.04 -10.17 2.71
CA GLY A 65 1.36 -9.79 2.65
C GLY A 65 2.28 -10.94 2.26
N THR A 66 3.58 -10.64 2.29
CA THR A 66 4.68 -11.56 2.04
C THR A 66 5.41 -11.88 3.36
N PRO A 67 6.48 -12.71 3.36
CA PRO A 67 7.32 -12.90 4.53
C PRO A 67 7.96 -11.62 5.12
N ILE A 68 7.97 -10.50 4.38
CA ILE A 68 8.42 -9.18 4.86
C ILE A 68 7.49 -8.64 5.98
N LYS A 69 6.19 -8.97 5.93
CA LYS A 69 5.15 -8.53 6.89
C LYS A 69 5.04 -7.00 7.00
N LEU A 70 4.40 -6.53 8.08
CA LEU A 70 4.05 -5.13 8.32
C LEU A 70 3.26 -4.52 7.13
N THR A 71 2.35 -5.33 6.57
CA THR A 71 1.66 -5.07 5.30
C THR A 71 0.59 -4.00 5.45
N GLU A 72 0.87 -2.81 4.89
CA GLU A 72 0.12 -1.56 5.04
C GLU A 72 0.03 -0.81 3.70
N ALA A 73 -0.42 0.46 3.72
CA ALA A 73 -0.59 1.33 2.54
C ALA A 73 -1.24 0.67 1.29
N PRO A 74 -2.43 0.04 1.40
CA PRO A 74 -3.03 -0.69 0.28
C PRO A 74 -3.63 0.25 -0.78
N HIS A 75 -3.14 0.14 -2.02
CA HIS A 75 -3.68 0.83 -3.17
C HIS A 75 -4.03 -0.14 -4.30
N LEU A 76 -5.25 -0.04 -4.82
CA LEU A 76 -5.72 -0.84 -5.96
C LEU A 76 -5.68 -0.02 -7.25
N TYR A 77 -5.24 -0.66 -8.32
CA TYR A 77 -5.27 -0.14 -9.70
C TYR A 77 -5.86 -1.21 -10.61
N HIS A 78 -6.71 -0.84 -11.56
CA HIS A 78 -7.21 -1.76 -12.60
C HIS A 78 -6.55 -1.35 -13.93
N ILE A 79 -5.67 -2.21 -14.46
CA ILE A 79 -4.81 -1.92 -15.60
C ILE A 79 -4.79 -3.11 -16.55
N GLY A 80 -5.26 -2.92 -17.79
CA GLY A 80 -5.62 -4.06 -18.65
C GLY A 80 -6.65 -4.94 -17.96
N ASP A 81 -6.49 -6.26 -18.08
CA ASP A 81 -7.40 -7.26 -17.50
C ASP A 81 -7.11 -7.63 -16.03
N TYR A 82 -6.29 -6.83 -15.33
CA TYR A 82 -5.78 -7.14 -13.99
C TYR A 82 -6.00 -6.01 -12.97
N TYR A 83 -6.37 -6.42 -11.76
CA TYR A 83 -6.26 -5.65 -10.54
C TYR A 83 -4.85 -5.80 -9.98
N TYR A 84 -4.12 -4.70 -9.83
CA TYR A 84 -2.83 -4.60 -9.16
C TYR A 84 -3.03 -4.02 -7.77
N LEU A 85 -2.72 -4.81 -6.75
CA LEU A 85 -2.66 -4.38 -5.35
C LEU A 85 -1.21 -4.04 -5.01
N LEU A 86 -0.99 -2.77 -4.66
CA LEU A 86 0.27 -2.25 -4.15
C LEU A 86 0.15 -2.09 -2.62
N THR A 87 1.18 -2.48 -1.88
CA THR A 87 1.25 -2.38 -0.41
C THR A 87 2.66 -1.98 0.04
N ALA A 88 2.75 -1.22 1.13
CA ALA A 88 3.99 -1.11 1.88
C ALA A 88 4.20 -2.34 2.77
N GLU A 89 5.45 -2.77 2.94
CA GLU A 89 5.86 -3.86 3.83
C GLU A 89 7.17 -3.52 4.54
N GLY A 90 7.51 -4.24 5.61
CA GLY A 90 8.72 -4.02 6.41
C GLY A 90 8.65 -2.80 7.36
N GLY A 91 7.57 -2.02 7.27
CA GLY A 91 7.30 -0.86 8.12
C GLY A 91 8.22 0.33 7.86
N THR A 92 7.96 1.44 8.55
CA THR A 92 8.51 2.77 8.24
C THR A 92 9.99 3.02 8.63
N ARG A 93 10.84 1.99 8.56
CA ARG A 93 12.28 2.04 8.92
C ARG A 93 13.18 1.66 7.74
N TYR A 94 14.28 0.94 7.97
CA TYR A 94 15.28 0.61 6.94
C TYR A 94 14.85 -0.59 6.09
N GLU A 95 14.02 -1.44 6.69
CA GLU A 95 13.40 -2.65 6.16
C GLU A 95 12.26 -2.33 5.16
N HIS A 96 11.89 -1.06 5.02
CA HIS A 96 10.74 -0.61 4.23
C HIS A 96 10.86 -1.05 2.77
N ALA A 97 9.82 -1.70 2.28
CA ALA A 97 9.66 -2.20 0.92
C ALA A 97 8.29 -1.80 0.34
N ALA A 98 8.20 -1.67 -0.98
CA ALA A 98 6.94 -1.67 -1.71
C ALA A 98 6.78 -3.04 -2.39
N THR A 99 5.66 -3.71 -2.07
CA THR A 99 5.25 -5.00 -2.62
C THR A 99 4.10 -4.77 -3.60
N ILE A 100 4.14 -5.40 -4.77
CA ILE A 100 3.00 -5.41 -5.70
C ILE A 100 2.58 -6.85 -5.99
N ALA A 101 1.26 -7.04 -6.08
CA ALA A 101 0.64 -8.30 -6.46
C ALA A 101 -0.51 -8.04 -7.43
N ARG A 102 -0.90 -9.04 -8.22
CA ARG A 102 -1.98 -8.91 -9.23
C ARG A 102 -3.01 -10.03 -9.16
N SER A 103 -4.23 -9.74 -9.60
CA SER A 103 -5.29 -10.74 -9.77
C SER A 103 -6.20 -10.34 -10.93
N SER A 104 -6.80 -11.31 -11.62
CA SER A 104 -7.90 -11.05 -12.58
C SER A 104 -9.23 -10.74 -11.86
N HIS A 105 -9.30 -10.94 -10.55
CA HIS A 105 -10.49 -10.72 -9.73
C HIS A 105 -10.15 -9.79 -8.56
N ILE A 106 -10.96 -8.75 -8.33
CA ILE A 106 -10.70 -7.74 -7.28
C ILE A 106 -10.56 -8.36 -5.87
N GLU A 107 -11.22 -9.50 -5.62
CA GLU A 107 -11.17 -10.22 -4.35
C GLU A 107 -9.99 -11.19 -4.20
N GLY A 108 -9.12 -11.29 -5.21
CA GLY A 108 -8.00 -12.22 -5.26
C GLY A 108 -8.38 -13.63 -5.74
N PRO A 109 -7.48 -14.62 -5.55
CA PRO A 109 -6.17 -14.49 -4.90
C PRO A 109 -5.21 -13.60 -5.69
N TYR A 110 -4.33 -12.90 -4.99
CA TYR A 110 -3.31 -12.03 -5.58
C TYR A 110 -1.96 -12.77 -5.70
N GLU A 111 -1.45 -12.87 -6.92
CA GLU A 111 -0.12 -13.35 -7.26
C GLU A 111 0.91 -12.24 -7.03
N VAL A 112 1.88 -12.45 -6.15
CA VAL A 112 2.96 -11.48 -5.86
C VAL A 112 3.92 -11.40 -7.05
N HIS A 113 4.49 -10.22 -7.30
CA HIS A 113 5.51 -10.03 -8.33
C HIS A 113 6.67 -11.03 -8.16
N PRO A 114 7.22 -11.64 -9.23
CA PRO A 114 8.32 -12.60 -9.10
C PRO A 114 9.57 -11.96 -8.47
N ASP A 115 9.91 -10.74 -8.89
CA ASP A 115 11.03 -9.96 -8.35
C ASP A 115 10.57 -9.01 -7.21
N ASN A 116 9.86 -9.54 -6.22
CA ASN A 116 9.39 -8.73 -5.08
C ASN A 116 10.48 -8.60 -4.00
N PRO A 117 10.68 -7.41 -3.38
CA PRO A 117 9.93 -6.17 -3.54
C PRO A 117 10.35 -5.33 -4.76
N ILE A 118 9.38 -4.70 -5.41
CA ILE A 118 9.61 -3.83 -6.57
C ILE A 118 10.36 -2.53 -6.22
N LEU A 119 10.44 -2.19 -4.94
CA LEU A 119 11.27 -1.10 -4.44
C LEU A 119 11.65 -1.33 -2.96
N SER A 120 12.94 -1.38 -2.66
CA SER A 120 13.47 -1.27 -1.30
C SER A 120 14.92 -0.76 -1.35
N ALA A 121 15.38 -0.16 -0.25
CA ALA A 121 16.79 0.22 -0.05
C ALA A 121 17.51 -0.68 0.99
N PHE A 122 16.80 -1.67 1.56
CA PHE A 122 17.25 -2.48 2.70
C PHE A 122 18.62 -3.14 2.48
N HIS A 123 18.88 -3.69 1.29
CA HIS A 123 20.15 -4.34 0.95
C HIS A 123 21.24 -3.39 0.43
N ALA A 124 20.99 -2.07 0.40
CA ALA A 124 21.90 -1.08 -0.14
C ALA A 124 22.13 0.06 0.88
N PRO A 125 22.79 -0.18 2.03
CA PRO A 125 22.87 0.77 3.15
C PRO A 125 23.56 2.10 2.82
N GLU A 126 24.44 2.13 1.81
CA GLU A 126 25.12 3.33 1.33
C GLU A 126 24.36 4.07 0.21
N HIS A 127 23.18 3.57 -0.20
CA HIS A 127 22.34 4.24 -1.17
C HIS A 127 21.76 5.55 -0.56
N PRO A 128 21.82 6.70 -1.26
CA PRO A 128 21.45 8.01 -0.69
C PRO A 128 19.95 8.17 -0.40
N LEU A 129 19.12 7.26 -0.90
CA LEU A 129 17.73 7.10 -0.47
C LEU A 129 17.65 5.91 0.49
N GLN A 130 17.30 6.20 1.74
CA GLN A 130 17.04 5.25 2.83
C GLN A 130 15.69 5.56 3.45
N LYS A 131 15.26 4.76 4.44
CA LYS A 131 14.13 5.05 5.35
C LYS A 131 12.91 5.64 4.63
N ASN A 132 12.00 4.77 4.20
CA ASN A 132 10.72 5.10 3.54
C ASN A 132 10.74 5.24 2.00
N ALA A 133 11.40 4.31 1.31
CA ALA A 133 11.16 4.10 -0.12
C ALA A 133 9.76 3.47 -0.43
N GLY A 134 9.02 3.01 0.58
CA GLY A 134 7.71 2.36 0.41
C GLY A 134 6.48 3.13 0.91
N MET A 135 6.63 4.28 1.61
CA MET A 135 5.47 5.04 2.12
C MET A 135 4.85 5.89 0.99
N LEU A 136 4.13 5.22 0.10
CA LEU A 136 3.67 5.71 -1.19
C LEU A 136 2.80 6.98 -1.15
N GLN A 137 3.37 8.16 -1.48
CA GLN A 137 2.59 9.31 -1.98
C GLN A 137 3.20 10.21 -3.09
N SER A 138 4.51 10.19 -3.46
CA SER A 138 5.09 10.92 -4.65
C SER A 138 6.64 10.93 -4.70
N PHE A 139 7.40 10.91 -5.82
CA PHE A 139 7.18 10.30 -7.16
C PHE A 139 8.49 9.61 -7.65
N LYS A 140 8.40 8.42 -8.27
CA LYS A 140 9.47 7.76 -9.05
C LYS A 140 8.85 6.83 -10.08
N ARG A 141 9.25 6.94 -11.35
CA ARG A 141 8.72 6.14 -12.48
C ARG A 141 9.19 4.68 -12.41
N ILE A 142 8.34 3.79 -11.89
CA ILE A 142 8.52 2.34 -11.98
C ILE A 142 7.87 1.88 -13.29
N GLN A 143 8.68 1.44 -14.27
CA GLN A 143 8.16 0.95 -15.55
C GLN A 143 7.86 -0.56 -15.47
N MET A 144 6.60 -0.94 -15.60
CA MET A 144 6.14 -2.33 -15.73
C MET A 144 5.38 -2.46 -17.05
N ASN A 145 5.93 -3.13 -18.05
CA ASN A 145 5.28 -3.35 -19.35
C ASN A 145 4.70 -2.07 -20.01
N GLY A 146 5.41 -0.95 -19.90
CA GLY A 146 4.98 0.36 -20.42
C GLY A 146 4.12 1.19 -19.45
N ILE A 147 3.57 0.58 -18.40
CA ILE A 147 2.84 1.25 -17.32
C ILE A 147 3.84 1.94 -16.38
N SER A 148 3.55 3.18 -15.98
CA SER A 148 4.35 3.94 -15.01
C SER A 148 3.65 3.97 -13.65
N LEU A 149 4.17 3.22 -12.69
CA LEU A 149 3.84 3.33 -11.26
C LEU A 149 4.70 4.40 -10.59
N ILE A 150 4.25 4.93 -9.45
CA ILE A 150 4.75 6.14 -8.81
C ILE A 150 5.07 5.84 -7.34
N SER A 151 6.32 5.98 -6.86
CA SER A 151 6.66 5.78 -5.42
C SER A 151 7.40 6.97 -4.76
N LEU A 152 7.37 7.04 -3.42
CA LEU A 152 8.09 8.01 -2.59
C LEU A 152 9.52 7.55 -2.27
N ALA A 153 10.45 8.50 -2.12
CA ALA A 153 11.76 8.26 -1.51
C ALA A 153 12.31 9.53 -0.83
N VAL A 154 12.97 9.37 0.33
CA VAL A 154 13.61 10.46 1.09
C VAL A 154 15.11 10.46 0.84
N ARG A 155 15.73 11.63 0.59
CA ARG A 155 17.20 11.78 0.51
C ARG A 155 17.80 12.06 1.89
N PHE A 156 18.99 11.52 2.16
CA PHE A 156 19.78 11.85 3.35
C PHE A 156 21.17 12.36 2.97
N ASN A 157 21.76 13.19 3.85
CA ASN A 157 23.18 13.55 3.80
C ASN A 157 24.00 12.66 4.76
N GLN A 158 25.32 12.68 4.63
CA GLN A 158 26.28 11.65 5.07
C GLN A 158 26.27 11.26 6.58
N THR A 159 25.61 12.01 7.46
CA THR A 159 25.74 11.88 8.93
C THR A 159 24.69 10.99 9.61
N ARG A 160 23.79 10.32 8.88
CA ARG A 160 22.76 9.36 9.35
C ARG A 160 21.78 9.86 10.44
N ASN A 161 21.89 11.11 10.89
CA ASN A 161 21.02 11.76 11.88
C ASN A 161 19.88 12.56 11.24
N LEU A 162 18.72 12.57 11.91
CA LEU A 162 17.50 13.27 11.48
C LEU A 162 17.61 14.77 11.79
N PHE A 163 17.82 15.59 10.75
CA PHE A 163 17.69 17.06 10.83
C PHE A 163 16.44 17.60 10.13
N PHE A 164 15.90 16.88 9.14
CA PHE A 164 14.61 17.15 8.52
C PHE A 164 13.68 15.94 8.66
N ASN A 165 12.39 16.21 8.78
CA ASN A 165 11.33 15.18 8.79
C ASN A 165 11.11 14.62 7.37
N ARG A 166 10.10 13.75 7.20
CA ARG A 166 9.72 13.14 5.90
C ARG A 166 9.58 14.21 4.80
N GLU A 167 10.30 14.01 3.68
CA GLU A 167 10.27 14.88 2.49
C GLU A 167 9.73 14.13 1.26
N VAL A 168 9.22 14.88 0.28
CA VAL A 168 8.78 14.36 -1.02
C VAL A 168 9.90 14.51 -2.04
N GLY A 169 10.42 13.38 -2.54
CA GLY A 169 11.44 13.33 -3.58
C GLY A 169 10.87 12.94 -4.94
N VAL A 170 11.35 13.60 -6.00
CA VAL A 170 11.19 13.18 -7.40
C VAL A 170 12.57 12.93 -8.01
N LEU A 171 12.70 11.83 -8.77
CA LEU A 171 13.88 11.50 -9.58
C LEU A 171 13.52 11.52 -11.07
#